data_AF-A0A956RYZ1-F1
#
_entry.id   AF-A0A956RYZ1-F1
#
_cell.length_a   1.000
_cell.length_b   1.000
_cell.length_c   1.000
_cell.angle_alpha   90.00
_cell.angle_beta   90.00
_cell.angle_gamma   90.00
#
_symmetry.space_group_name_H-M   'P 1'
#
loop_
_entity.id
_entity.type
_entity.pdbx_description
1 polymer ?
#
loop_
_entity_poly.entity_id
_entity_poly.type
_entity_poly.pdbx_seq_one_letter_code
_entity_poly.pdbx_strand_id
1 'polypeptide(L)'
;MTRRLWVVAGGTRTTASTRHRLWNYRPFLEADGVELRWTEYEGGRTESPLRAARERAAFLGRLLLPVPPGATVLVQKVLLPGPLLERWRADRHRIVYDFDDALFAPVPWGEDEAAVARRRARLDRMLLAADHVIAGSPPLADYARAHARAVEVLYPSLDREAVGTPAPRADDGTLRVGWIGNDQSQRYLLALVPVLTPIFARRPGLRLCVCSSRPPELPGPLAQRLEFVPWSEAAEREATARFDVAISPMDGAVWSRARGGRVSVLRSMAAGVPVVAAPGGGLETLCGTRGVRFAEEPEEWRQEIEALLDDPVLRTERGREARAVVDASIWADVQYPRLRAILFPEW
;
A
#
# COMPACT_ATOMS: atom_id res chain seq x y z
N MET A 1 -26.19 21.16 7.50
CA MET A 1 -25.17 21.13 8.57
C MET A 1 -23.81 21.00 7.93
N THR A 2 -22.82 21.82 8.29
CA THR A 2 -21.46 21.71 7.74
C THR A 2 -20.80 20.44 8.28
N ARG A 3 -20.44 19.50 7.39
CA ARG A 3 -19.73 18.28 7.77
C ARG A 3 -18.26 18.61 7.95
N ARG A 4 -17.67 18.15 9.07
CA ARG A 4 -16.27 18.39 9.41
C ARG A 4 -15.54 17.07 9.56
N LEU A 5 -14.39 16.96 8.90
CA LEU A 5 -13.49 15.82 9.03
C LEU A 5 -12.14 16.30 9.54
N TRP A 6 -11.77 15.84 10.72
CA TRP A 6 -10.42 16.00 11.23
C TRP A 6 -9.61 14.76 10.88
N VAL A 7 -8.60 14.93 10.03
CA VAL A 7 -7.72 13.85 9.59
C VAL A 7 -6.43 13.89 10.39
N VAL A 8 -6.10 12.79 11.07
CA VAL A 8 -4.84 12.57 11.75
C VAL A 8 -4.05 11.52 10.99
N ALA A 9 -2.96 11.91 10.36
CA ALA A 9 -2.18 11.02 9.50
C ALA A 9 -0.79 10.75 10.06
N GLY A 10 -0.35 9.49 9.99
CA GLY A 10 1.01 9.07 10.37
C GLY A 10 2.10 9.47 9.38
N GLY A 11 1.77 10.26 8.37
CA GLY A 11 2.65 10.77 7.33
C GLY A 11 1.98 11.92 6.58
N THR A 12 2.63 12.41 5.53
CA THR A 12 2.13 13.48 4.64
C THR A 12 1.72 12.92 3.27
N ARG A 13 1.28 13.77 2.34
CA ARG A 13 1.00 13.40 0.92
C ARG A 13 2.15 12.63 0.24
N THR A 14 3.40 12.87 0.63
CA THR A 14 4.56 12.19 0.02
C THR A 14 4.78 10.78 0.58
N THR A 15 4.14 10.44 1.70
CA THR A 15 4.16 9.10 2.27
C THR A 15 3.17 8.21 1.52
N ALA A 16 3.66 7.19 0.81
CA ALA A 16 2.83 6.33 -0.04
C ALA A 16 1.59 5.77 0.69
N SER A 17 1.75 5.21 1.90
CA SER A 17 0.60 4.74 2.69
C SER A 17 -0.43 5.84 2.93
N THR A 18 -0.04 7.00 3.45
CA THR A 18 -0.95 8.14 3.64
C THR A 18 -1.59 8.62 2.33
N ARG A 19 -0.85 8.61 1.21
CA ARG A 19 -1.36 9.01 -0.10
C ARG A 19 -2.50 8.12 -0.58
N HIS A 20 -2.24 6.81 -0.62
CA HIS A 20 -3.18 5.81 -1.15
C HIS A 20 -4.34 5.50 -0.20
N ARG A 21 -4.17 5.75 1.11
CA ARG A 21 -5.22 5.57 2.11
C ARG A 21 -6.12 6.79 2.26
N LEU A 22 -5.58 8.01 2.14
CA LEU A 22 -6.29 9.24 2.50
C LEU A 22 -6.32 10.29 1.38
N TRP A 23 -5.16 10.71 0.87
CA TRP A 23 -5.09 11.90 0.00
C TRP A 23 -5.82 11.76 -1.32
N ASN A 24 -5.87 10.57 -1.90
CA ASN A 24 -6.62 10.35 -3.14
C ASN A 24 -8.12 10.65 -2.97
N TYR A 25 -8.65 10.62 -1.75
CA TYR A 25 -10.05 10.93 -1.47
C TYR A 25 -10.32 12.41 -1.23
N ARG A 26 -9.28 13.22 -1.04
CA ARG A 26 -9.39 14.64 -0.69
C ARG A 26 -10.26 15.43 -1.70
N PRO A 27 -10.07 15.31 -3.03
CA PRO A 27 -10.88 16.07 -3.99
C PRO A 27 -12.38 15.75 -3.89
N PHE A 28 -12.73 14.49 -3.62
CA PHE A 28 -14.13 14.06 -3.50
C PHE A 28 -14.79 14.57 -2.22
N LEU A 29 -14.05 14.54 -1.09
CA LEU A 29 -14.51 15.10 0.18
C LEU A 29 -14.73 16.62 0.06
N GLU A 30 -13.81 17.33 -0.58
CA GLU A 30 -13.94 18.79 -0.82
C GLU A 30 -15.11 19.10 -1.76
N ALA A 31 -15.30 18.30 -2.83
CA ALA A 31 -16.42 18.43 -3.76
C ALA A 31 -17.78 18.24 -3.07
N ASP A 32 -17.86 17.35 -2.08
CA ASP A 32 -19.06 17.17 -1.26
C ASP A 32 -19.21 18.22 -0.14
N GLY A 33 -18.35 19.24 -0.09
CA GLY A 33 -18.41 20.33 0.88
C GLY A 33 -18.00 19.96 2.29
N VAL A 34 -17.19 18.89 2.46
CA VAL A 34 -16.64 18.52 3.77
C VAL A 34 -15.51 19.47 4.15
N GLU A 35 -15.61 20.11 5.31
CA GLU A 35 -14.55 20.94 5.88
C GLU A 35 -13.43 20.03 6.42
N LEU A 36 -12.29 20.02 5.73
CA LEU A 36 -11.14 19.18 6.06
C LEU A 36 -10.13 19.92 6.94
N ARG A 37 -9.71 19.29 8.04
CA ARG A 37 -8.56 19.74 8.85
C ARG A 37 -7.55 18.61 9.01
N TRP A 38 -6.29 18.87 8.66
CA TRP A 38 -5.23 17.88 8.68
C TRP A 38 -4.26 18.10 9.83
N THR A 39 -3.94 17.02 10.54
CA THR A 39 -2.83 16.92 11.47
C THR A 39 -1.91 15.80 10.99
N GLU A 40 -0.85 16.16 10.28
CA GLU A 40 0.09 15.20 9.68
C GLU A 40 1.37 15.10 10.52
N TYR A 41 1.93 13.89 10.59
CA TYR A 41 3.27 13.67 11.13
C TYR A 41 4.33 13.91 10.04
N GLU A 42 5.10 14.99 10.18
CA GLU A 42 6.11 15.43 9.20
C GLU A 42 7.50 14.85 9.47
N GLY A 43 7.66 14.07 10.54
CA GLY A 43 8.98 13.60 11.00
C GLY A 43 9.69 12.64 10.05
N GLY A 44 8.96 11.97 9.13
CA GLY A 44 9.51 11.13 8.08
C GLY A 44 10.58 10.12 8.55
N ARG A 45 11.44 9.69 7.61
CA ARG A 45 12.70 9.01 7.92
C ARG A 45 13.80 10.07 8.04
N THR A 46 14.00 10.62 9.24
CA THR A 46 15.13 11.52 9.54
C THR A 46 16.22 10.74 10.28
N GLU A 47 17.48 10.95 9.89
CA GLU A 47 18.64 10.37 10.59
C GLU A 47 18.98 11.16 11.87
N SER A 48 18.49 12.39 12.02
CA SER A 48 18.71 13.22 13.21
C SER A 48 17.72 12.87 14.34
N PRO A 49 18.18 12.38 15.50
CA PRO A 49 17.32 12.09 16.65
C PRO A 49 16.66 13.35 17.23
N LEU A 50 17.39 14.47 17.26
CA LEU A 50 16.88 15.76 17.74
C LEU A 50 15.74 16.26 16.85
N ARG A 51 15.89 16.15 15.53
CA ARG A 51 14.81 16.47 14.59
C ARG A 51 13.62 15.55 14.80
N ALA A 52 13.84 14.23 14.91
CA ALA A 52 12.75 13.28 15.15
C ALA A 52 11.97 13.61 16.45
N ALA A 53 12.67 13.97 17.52
CA ALA A 53 12.06 14.35 18.79
C ALA A 53 11.24 15.65 18.66
N ARG A 54 11.79 16.67 17.98
CA ARG A 54 11.09 17.94 17.71
C ARG A 54 9.81 17.74 16.90
N GLU A 55 9.89 16.96 15.82
CA GLU A 55 8.74 16.66 14.95
C GLU A 55 7.66 15.87 15.70
N ARG A 56 8.07 14.91 16.55
CA ARG A 56 7.15 14.18 17.42
C ARG A 56 6.47 15.11 18.43
N ALA A 57 7.22 16.00 19.07
CA ALA A 57 6.66 16.96 20.03
C ALA A 57 5.68 17.93 19.35
N ALA A 58 6.03 18.46 18.17
CA ALA A 58 5.16 19.31 17.38
C ALA A 58 3.87 18.59 16.97
N PHE A 59 3.98 17.34 16.50
CA PHE A 59 2.82 16.51 16.15
C PHE A 59 1.91 16.27 17.36
N LEU A 60 2.48 15.88 18.52
CA LEU A 60 1.72 15.71 19.75
C LEU A 60 1.04 17.01 20.20
N GLY A 61 1.71 18.16 20.08
CA GLY A 61 1.11 19.47 20.37
C GLY A 61 -0.09 19.77 19.46
N ARG A 62 0.01 19.47 18.16
CA ARG A 62 -1.10 19.64 17.21
C ARG A 62 -2.28 18.71 17.49
N LEU A 63 -2.05 17.51 18.06
CA LEU A 63 -3.12 16.60 18.47
C LEU A 63 -3.92 17.09 19.68
N LEU A 64 -3.34 17.99 20.49
CA LEU A 64 -4.01 18.54 21.66
C LEU A 64 -4.99 19.66 21.33
N LEU A 65 -4.91 20.24 20.12
CA LEU A 65 -5.82 21.26 19.64
C LEU A 65 -7.29 20.79 19.72
N PRO A 66 -8.23 21.68 20.08
CA PRO A 66 -9.63 21.31 20.24
C PRO A 66 -10.21 20.88 18.88
N VAL A 67 -10.83 19.70 18.88
CA VAL A 67 -11.62 19.20 17.76
C VAL A 67 -13.04 19.78 17.91
N PRO A 68 -13.63 20.37 16.85
CA PRO A 68 -14.99 20.91 16.95
C PRO A 68 -15.99 19.83 17.38
N PRO A 69 -16.95 20.16 18.28
CA PRO A 69 -18.02 19.23 18.65
C PRO A 69 -18.74 18.67 17.41
N GLY A 70 -19.00 17.37 17.42
CA GLY A 70 -19.67 16.68 16.30
C GLY A 70 -18.81 16.45 15.05
N ALA A 71 -17.52 16.82 15.04
CA ALA A 71 -16.62 16.44 13.95
C ALA A 71 -16.35 14.92 13.95
N THR A 72 -16.19 14.36 12.75
CA THR A 72 -15.65 13.01 12.58
C THR A 72 -14.13 13.10 12.59
N VAL A 73 -13.47 12.19 13.31
CA VAL A 73 -12.01 12.10 13.36
C VAL A 73 -11.55 10.83 12.68
N LEU A 74 -10.80 10.99 11.59
CA LEU A 74 -10.18 9.89 10.86
C LEU A 74 -8.71 9.78 11.25
N VAL A 75 -8.33 8.69 11.89
CA VAL A 75 -6.97 8.45 12.40
C VAL A 75 -6.31 7.36 11.58
N GLN A 76 -5.25 7.68 10.85
CA GLN A 76 -4.52 6.74 9.99
C GLN A 76 -3.19 6.34 10.62
N LYS A 77 -3.02 5.04 10.91
CA LYS A 77 -1.83 4.36 11.48
C LYS A 77 -1.37 4.81 12.86
N VAL A 78 -1.75 6.02 13.28
CA VAL A 78 -1.32 6.60 14.56
C VAL A 78 -2.03 5.88 15.70
N LEU A 79 -1.23 5.30 16.59
CA LEU A 79 -1.71 4.79 17.88
C LEU A 79 -1.76 5.96 18.86
N LEU A 80 -2.93 6.50 19.13
CA LEU A 80 -3.06 7.68 19.99
C LEU A 80 -2.67 7.36 21.45
N PRO A 81 -2.17 8.35 22.21
CA PRO A 81 -2.04 8.22 23.67
C PRO A 81 -3.42 7.96 24.31
N GLY A 82 -3.47 7.06 25.31
CA GLY A 82 -4.72 6.69 26.00
C GLY A 82 -5.56 7.88 26.49
N PRO A 83 -4.97 8.85 27.22
CA PRO A 83 -5.72 10.00 27.71
C PRO A 83 -6.36 10.86 26.60
N LEU A 84 -5.69 10.99 25.45
CA LEU A 84 -6.22 11.74 24.31
C LEU A 84 -7.43 11.01 23.69
N LEU A 85 -7.31 9.69 23.55
CA LEU A 85 -8.36 8.84 23.01
C LEU A 85 -9.59 8.83 23.93
N GLU A 86 -9.37 8.76 25.25
CA GLU A 86 -10.42 8.87 26.27
C GLU A 86 -11.13 10.22 26.22
N ARG A 87 -10.38 11.33 26.10
CA ARG A 87 -10.93 12.67 25.92
C ARG A 87 -11.83 12.75 24.69
N TRP A 88 -11.36 12.30 23.52
CA TRP A 88 -12.17 12.36 22.31
C TRP A 88 -13.44 11.51 22.38
N ARG A 89 -13.42 10.40 23.11
CA ARG A 89 -14.62 9.61 23.41
C ARG A 89 -15.58 10.34 24.35
N ALA A 90 -15.06 11.03 25.37
CA ALA A 90 -15.86 11.83 26.28
C ALA A 90 -16.56 13.00 25.55
N ASP A 91 -15.85 13.63 24.61
CA ASP A 91 -16.34 14.71 23.75
C ASP A 91 -17.30 14.23 22.64
N ARG A 92 -17.64 12.92 22.61
CA ARG A 92 -18.56 12.28 21.67
C ARG A 92 -18.17 12.46 20.19
N HIS A 93 -16.87 12.59 19.90
CA HIS A 93 -16.41 12.55 18.51
C HIS A 93 -16.60 11.16 17.93
N ARG A 94 -16.99 11.09 16.65
CA ARG A 94 -16.98 9.83 15.90
C ARG A 94 -15.53 9.53 15.51
N ILE A 95 -14.99 8.39 15.96
CA ILE A 95 -13.61 7.99 15.70
C ILE A 95 -13.59 6.89 14.65
N VAL A 96 -12.99 7.17 13.50
CA VAL A 96 -12.71 6.18 12.46
C VAL A 96 -11.21 5.91 12.44
N TYR A 97 -10.80 4.64 12.57
CA TYR A 97 -9.39 4.26 12.55
C TYR A 97 -9.03 3.52 11.26
N ASP A 98 -8.04 4.01 10.52
CA ASP A 98 -7.52 3.43 9.29
C ASP A 98 -6.13 2.83 9.53
N PHE A 99 -5.92 1.57 9.13
CA PHE A 99 -4.59 0.97 9.18
C PHE A 99 -4.34 -0.05 8.07
N ASP A 100 -3.10 -0.07 7.58
CA ASP A 100 -2.63 -0.88 6.44
C ASP A 100 -1.39 -1.71 6.77
N ASP A 101 -0.88 -1.65 8.00
CA ASP A 101 0.23 -2.45 8.50
C ASP A 101 -0.23 -3.40 9.59
N ALA A 102 0.36 -4.59 9.65
CA ALA A 102 0.11 -5.56 10.71
C ALA A 102 0.86 -5.20 12.00
N LEU A 103 0.45 -4.09 12.62
CA LEU A 103 1.06 -3.54 13.84
C LEU A 103 1.05 -4.53 15.02
N PHE A 104 0.27 -5.62 14.95
CA PHE A 104 0.23 -6.70 15.93
C PHE A 104 1.34 -7.76 15.76
N ALA A 105 2.04 -7.78 14.63
CA ALA A 105 3.07 -8.76 14.29
C ALA A 105 4.48 -8.15 14.37
N PRO A 106 5.54 -8.96 14.57
CA PRO A 106 6.93 -8.50 14.45
C PRO A 106 7.28 -8.20 12.99
N VAL A 107 8.12 -7.19 12.75
CA VAL A 107 8.68 -6.96 11.41
C VAL A 107 9.67 -8.08 11.02
N PRO A 108 9.75 -8.46 9.73
CA PRO A 108 10.55 -9.62 9.32
C PRO A 108 12.08 -9.43 9.38
N TRP A 109 12.57 -8.21 9.64
CA TRP A 109 14.00 -7.96 9.90
C TRP A 109 14.38 -8.03 11.38
N GLY A 110 13.48 -8.49 12.24
CA GLY A 110 13.73 -8.63 13.67
C GLY A 110 13.22 -7.44 14.47
N GLU A 111 12.57 -7.76 15.59
CA GLU A 111 12.00 -6.80 16.51
C GLU A 111 11.92 -7.40 17.91
N ASP A 112 12.15 -6.58 18.93
CA ASP A 112 12.02 -6.96 20.34
C ASP A 112 10.58 -7.38 20.68
N GLU A 113 10.40 -8.56 21.28
CA GLU A 113 9.08 -9.11 21.61
C GLU A 113 8.30 -8.20 22.54
N ALA A 114 8.96 -7.57 23.52
CA ALA A 114 8.31 -6.65 24.43
C ALA A 114 7.84 -5.37 23.70
N ALA A 115 8.59 -4.88 22.71
CA ALA A 115 8.16 -3.79 21.84
C ALA A 115 6.94 -4.17 21.00
N VAL A 116 6.91 -5.38 20.43
CA VAL A 116 5.76 -5.91 19.69
C VAL A 116 4.54 -6.01 20.60
N ALA A 117 4.68 -6.57 21.80
CA ALA A 117 3.60 -6.68 22.77
C ALA A 117 3.03 -5.31 23.18
N ARG A 118 3.91 -4.32 23.45
CA ARG A 118 3.49 -2.94 23.74
C ARG A 118 2.76 -2.30 22.55
N ARG A 119 3.23 -2.51 21.32
CA ARG A 119 2.57 -1.99 20.10
C ARG A 119 1.20 -2.63 19.91
N ARG A 120 1.10 -3.96 20.08
CA ARG A 120 -0.14 -4.72 20.01
C ARG A 120 -1.16 -4.21 21.02
N ALA A 121 -0.78 -4.08 22.29
CA ALA A 121 -1.69 -3.59 23.33
C ALA A 121 -2.21 -2.16 23.03
N ARG A 122 -1.39 -1.31 22.40
CA ARG A 122 -1.83 0.02 21.95
C ARG A 122 -2.74 -0.03 20.74
N LEU A 123 -2.50 -0.94 19.80
CA LEU A 123 -3.40 -1.21 18.69
C LEU A 123 -4.77 -1.66 19.20
N ASP A 124 -4.82 -2.65 20.08
CA ASP A 124 -6.07 -3.20 20.62
C ASP A 124 -6.91 -2.11 21.29
N ARG A 125 -6.27 -1.22 22.07
CA ARG A 125 -6.94 -0.05 22.66
C ARG A 125 -7.49 0.91 21.61
N MET A 126 -6.76 1.15 20.51
CA MET A 126 -7.24 2.00 19.42
C MET A 126 -8.45 1.36 18.71
N LEU A 127 -8.39 0.05 18.44
CA LEU A 127 -9.47 -0.70 17.80
C LEU A 127 -10.74 -0.74 18.66
N LEU A 128 -10.60 -0.97 19.98
CA LEU A 128 -11.71 -0.94 20.95
C LEU A 128 -12.35 0.45 21.10
N ALA A 129 -11.61 1.51 20.80
CA ALA A 129 -12.06 2.88 20.93
C ALA A 129 -12.69 3.46 19.68
N ALA A 130 -12.36 2.92 18.51
CA ALA A 130 -12.92 3.36 17.25
C ALA A 130 -14.41 2.97 17.13
N ASP A 131 -15.21 3.88 16.60
CA ASP A 131 -16.60 3.59 16.20
C ASP A 131 -16.64 2.79 14.90
N HIS A 132 -15.62 2.95 14.06
CA HIS A 132 -15.43 2.17 12.84
C HIS A 132 -13.96 1.99 12.52
N VAL A 133 -13.58 0.82 12.03
CA VAL A 133 -12.22 0.52 11.60
C VAL A 133 -12.19 0.25 10.10
N ILE A 134 -11.27 0.91 9.40
CA ILE A 134 -10.97 0.67 8.00
C ILE A 134 -9.65 -0.11 7.96
N ALA A 135 -9.75 -1.37 7.54
CA ALA A 135 -8.60 -2.24 7.36
C ALA A 135 -8.13 -2.23 5.90
N GLY A 136 -6.81 -2.20 5.69
CA GLY A 136 -6.21 -2.16 4.35
C GLY A 136 -6.24 -3.48 3.57
N SER A 137 -6.65 -4.58 4.22
CA SER A 137 -6.77 -5.90 3.64
C SER A 137 -7.69 -6.78 4.51
N PRO A 138 -8.20 -7.90 3.98
CA PRO A 138 -8.96 -8.88 4.75
C PRO A 138 -8.20 -9.42 5.98
N PRO A 139 -6.90 -9.81 5.92
CA PRO A 139 -6.20 -10.28 7.12
C PRO A 139 -6.11 -9.23 8.24
N LEU A 140 -5.98 -7.94 7.90
CA LEU A 140 -6.02 -6.86 8.91
C LEU A 140 -7.43 -6.71 9.49
N ALA A 141 -8.48 -6.87 8.66
CA ALA A 141 -9.85 -6.84 9.13
C ALA A 141 -10.15 -8.00 10.07
N ASP A 142 -9.65 -9.20 9.78
CA ASP A 142 -9.82 -10.38 10.63
C ASP A 142 -9.23 -10.16 12.02
N TYR A 143 -8.03 -9.57 12.10
CA TYR A 143 -7.47 -9.14 13.38
C TYR A 143 -8.36 -8.09 14.06
N ALA A 144 -8.79 -7.05 13.33
CA ALA A 144 -9.57 -5.96 13.91
C ALA A 144 -10.95 -6.41 14.45
N ARG A 145 -11.59 -7.39 13.81
CA ARG A 145 -12.92 -7.90 14.20
C ARG A 145 -12.96 -8.51 15.60
N ALA A 146 -11.81 -8.95 16.12
CA ALA A 146 -11.72 -9.44 17.50
C ALA A 146 -11.85 -8.32 18.56
N HIS A 147 -11.72 -7.05 18.15
CA HIS A 147 -11.61 -5.91 19.06
C HIS A 147 -12.60 -4.77 18.74
N ALA A 148 -12.85 -4.52 17.46
CA ALA A 148 -13.59 -3.35 17.00
C ALA A 148 -15.09 -3.62 16.82
N ARG A 149 -15.90 -2.56 16.97
CA ARG A 149 -17.36 -2.63 16.84
C ARG A 149 -17.84 -2.85 15.41
N ALA A 150 -17.15 -2.21 14.46
CA ALA A 150 -17.45 -2.28 13.05
C ALA A 150 -16.14 -2.21 12.26
N VAL A 151 -16.01 -3.07 11.26
CA VAL A 151 -14.78 -3.21 10.47
C VAL A 151 -15.15 -3.35 9.00
N GLU A 152 -14.56 -2.50 8.17
CA GLU A 152 -14.71 -2.55 6.72
C GLU A 152 -13.33 -2.70 6.06
N VAL A 153 -13.26 -3.49 4.99
CA VAL A 153 -12.06 -3.58 4.14
C VAL A 153 -12.17 -2.52 3.04
N LEU A 154 -11.25 -1.56 3.04
CA LEU A 154 -10.97 -0.72 1.88
C LEU A 154 -9.54 -0.95 1.48
N TYR A 155 -9.28 -1.29 0.22
CA TYR A 155 -7.92 -1.43 -0.28
C TYR A 155 -7.30 -0.04 -0.50
N PRO A 156 -5.96 0.09 -0.49
CA PRO A 156 -5.30 1.30 -0.97
C PRO A 156 -5.86 1.71 -2.33
N SER A 157 -6.23 2.98 -2.44
CA SER A 157 -6.82 3.52 -3.66
C SER A 157 -5.76 3.99 -4.64
N LEU A 158 -6.15 4.04 -5.91
CA LEU A 158 -5.40 4.69 -6.96
C LEU A 158 -6.15 5.91 -7.48
N ASP A 159 -5.40 6.91 -7.89
CA ASP A 159 -5.93 8.10 -8.56
C ASP A 159 -5.79 7.93 -10.09
N ARG A 160 -6.88 8.20 -10.82
CA ARG A 160 -6.93 7.98 -12.28
C ARG A 160 -5.98 8.91 -13.02
N GLU A 161 -5.87 10.16 -12.59
CA GLU A 161 -5.02 11.16 -13.23
C GLU A 161 -3.53 10.82 -13.01
N ALA A 162 -3.18 10.44 -11.78
CA ALA A 162 -1.84 10.04 -11.40
C ALA A 162 -1.37 8.74 -12.07
N VAL A 163 -2.28 7.78 -12.32
CA VAL A 163 -1.97 6.58 -13.12
C VAL A 163 -1.94 6.90 -14.62
N GLY A 164 -2.87 7.74 -15.07
CA GLY A 164 -3.07 8.09 -16.47
C GLY A 164 -3.71 6.96 -17.29
N THR A 165 -3.93 7.26 -18.56
CA THR A 165 -4.40 6.27 -19.53
C THR A 165 -3.22 5.38 -19.95
N PRO A 166 -3.39 4.04 -20.01
CA PRO A 166 -2.39 3.18 -20.59
C PRO A 166 -2.11 3.62 -22.03
N ALA A 167 -0.89 4.08 -22.30
CA ALA A 167 -0.46 4.35 -23.66
C ALA A 167 -0.16 3.01 -24.35
N PRO A 168 -0.47 2.86 -25.64
CA PRO A 168 0.08 1.76 -26.43
C PRO A 168 1.59 1.77 -26.28
N ARG A 169 2.18 0.64 -25.84
CA ARG A 169 3.64 0.53 -25.77
C ARG A 169 4.22 0.74 -27.15
N ALA A 170 5.30 1.52 -27.22
CA ALA A 170 6.23 1.39 -28.33
C ALA A 170 6.86 -0.01 -28.22
N ASP A 171 6.63 -0.86 -29.20
CA ASP A 171 7.32 -2.16 -29.29
C ASP A 171 8.76 -1.89 -29.71
N ASP A 172 9.66 -1.84 -28.73
CA ASP A 172 11.11 -1.76 -28.95
C ASP A 172 11.76 -3.15 -28.98
N GLY A 173 10.95 -4.22 -29.09
CA GLY A 173 11.39 -5.61 -29.11
C GLY A 173 12.00 -6.11 -27.81
N THR A 174 11.97 -5.32 -26.73
CA THR A 174 12.66 -5.63 -25.47
C THR A 174 11.67 -5.99 -24.36
N LEU A 175 11.67 -7.27 -23.96
CA LEU A 175 10.90 -7.72 -22.81
C LEU A 175 11.53 -7.26 -21.49
N ARG A 176 10.67 -6.83 -20.57
CA ARG A 176 11.04 -6.29 -19.25
C ARG A 176 10.26 -6.99 -18.15
N VAL A 177 11.01 -7.62 -17.25
CA VAL A 177 10.51 -8.00 -15.93
C VAL A 177 10.68 -6.81 -15.00
N GLY A 178 9.57 -6.36 -14.42
CA GLY A 178 9.49 -5.13 -13.65
C GLY A 178 9.32 -5.36 -12.16
N TRP A 179 10.02 -4.58 -11.33
CA TRP A 179 9.81 -4.56 -9.89
C TRP A 179 9.82 -3.12 -9.37
N ILE A 180 8.92 -2.84 -8.42
CA ILE A 180 8.81 -1.53 -7.75
C ILE A 180 8.81 -1.75 -6.25
N GLY A 181 9.66 -1.01 -5.56
CA GLY A 181 9.72 -1.03 -4.10
C GLY A 181 10.68 0.03 -3.57
N ASN A 182 11.13 -0.18 -2.34
CA ASN A 182 12.12 0.64 -1.66
C ASN A 182 13.29 -0.20 -1.15
N ASP A 183 14.32 0.49 -0.65
CA ASP A 183 15.48 -0.06 0.06
C ASP A 183 15.17 -1.26 0.96
N GLN A 184 14.20 -1.15 1.86
CA GLN A 184 13.86 -2.21 2.80
C GLN A 184 13.26 -3.43 2.10
N SER A 185 12.44 -3.23 1.07
CA SER A 185 11.77 -4.32 0.33
C SER A 185 12.65 -4.98 -0.73
N GLN A 186 13.82 -4.41 -1.07
CA GLN A 186 14.74 -5.02 -2.06
C GLN A 186 15.16 -6.44 -1.69
N ARG A 187 15.20 -6.77 -0.39
CA ARG A 187 15.43 -8.15 0.07
C ARG A 187 14.53 -9.18 -0.61
N TYR A 188 13.28 -8.82 -0.92
CA TYR A 188 12.33 -9.72 -1.56
C TYR A 188 12.68 -9.93 -3.03
N LEU A 189 13.14 -8.87 -3.73
CA LEU A 189 13.68 -9.00 -5.08
C LEU A 189 14.95 -9.84 -5.08
N LEU A 190 15.86 -9.62 -4.12
CA LEU A 190 17.09 -10.39 -3.98
C LEU A 190 16.82 -11.88 -3.71
N ALA A 191 15.77 -12.21 -2.95
CA ALA A 191 15.35 -13.59 -2.73
C ALA A 191 14.91 -14.30 -4.03
N LEU A 192 14.48 -13.56 -5.06
CA LEU A 192 14.16 -14.13 -6.39
C LEU A 192 15.35 -14.28 -7.32
N VAL A 193 16.55 -13.80 -6.96
CA VAL A 193 17.76 -13.92 -7.81
C VAL A 193 18.01 -15.36 -8.29
N PRO A 194 17.90 -16.41 -7.46
CA PRO A 194 18.08 -17.79 -7.90
C PRO A 194 17.08 -18.23 -8.97
N VAL A 195 15.86 -17.67 -8.96
CA VAL A 195 14.81 -17.94 -9.95
C VAL A 195 15.04 -17.14 -11.23
N LEU A 196 15.38 -15.85 -11.10
CA LEU A 196 15.55 -14.95 -12.25
C LEU A 196 16.81 -15.27 -13.04
N THR A 197 17.90 -15.70 -12.39
CA THR A 197 19.18 -15.97 -13.04
C THR A 197 19.07 -16.96 -14.23
N PRO A 198 18.49 -18.17 -14.08
CA PRO A 198 18.33 -19.09 -15.21
C PRO A 198 17.35 -18.58 -16.29
N ILE A 199 16.31 -17.84 -15.91
CA ILE A 199 15.37 -17.23 -16.87
C ILE A 199 16.11 -16.24 -17.78
N PHE A 200 16.91 -15.36 -17.17
CA PHE A 200 17.70 -14.35 -17.84
C PHE A 200 18.84 -14.97 -18.67
N ALA A 201 19.47 -16.04 -18.20
CA ALA A 201 20.53 -16.74 -18.95
C ALA A 201 20.03 -17.28 -20.30
N ARG A 202 18.78 -17.76 -20.36
CA ARG A 202 18.16 -18.28 -21.60
C ARG A 202 17.61 -17.20 -22.53
N ARG A 203 17.53 -15.95 -22.07
CA ARG A 203 16.91 -14.83 -22.81
C ARG A 203 17.85 -13.61 -22.83
N PRO A 204 18.85 -13.55 -23.74
CA PRO A 204 19.84 -12.48 -23.80
C PRO A 204 19.25 -11.06 -23.85
N GLY A 205 18.12 -10.88 -24.56
CA GLY A 205 17.42 -9.60 -24.71
C GLY A 205 16.52 -9.19 -23.52
N LEU A 206 16.34 -10.04 -22.51
CA LEU A 206 15.49 -9.73 -21.36
C LEU A 206 16.12 -8.68 -20.45
N ARG A 207 15.34 -7.69 -20.01
CA ARG A 207 15.77 -6.64 -19.09
C ARG A 207 15.06 -6.74 -17.75
N LEU A 208 15.76 -6.38 -16.68
CA LEU A 208 15.19 -6.24 -15.34
C LEU A 208 15.01 -4.75 -15.05
N CYS A 209 13.77 -4.26 -15.08
CA CYS A 209 13.48 -2.86 -14.76
C CYS A 209 13.14 -2.72 -13.27
N VAL A 210 13.93 -1.95 -12.52
CA VAL A 210 13.79 -1.79 -11.07
C VAL A 210 13.58 -0.33 -10.75
N CYS A 211 12.41 0.00 -10.21
CA CYS A 211 12.12 1.32 -9.67
C CYS A 211 12.23 1.31 -8.14
N SER A 212 13.23 1.99 -7.58
CA SER A 212 13.53 1.99 -6.14
C SER A 212 14.28 3.23 -5.69
N SER A 213 14.36 3.45 -4.37
CA SER A 213 15.12 4.55 -3.78
C SER A 213 16.63 4.44 -4.01
N ARG A 214 17.16 3.21 -4.20
CA ARG A 214 18.57 2.91 -4.50
C ARG A 214 18.66 1.71 -5.44
N PRO A 215 19.74 1.55 -6.22
CA PRO A 215 19.92 0.36 -7.05
C PRO A 215 20.16 -0.89 -6.18
N PRO A 216 19.58 -2.07 -6.53
CA PRO A 216 19.87 -3.32 -5.83
C PRO A 216 21.23 -3.90 -6.24
N GLU A 217 21.89 -4.58 -5.32
CA GLU A 217 23.12 -5.33 -5.60
C GLU A 217 22.77 -6.70 -6.21
N LEU A 218 22.81 -6.80 -7.54
CA LEU A 218 22.47 -8.01 -8.28
C LEU A 218 23.72 -8.73 -8.81
N PRO A 219 23.72 -10.07 -8.90
CA PRO A 219 24.84 -10.79 -9.47
C PRO A 219 24.71 -10.98 -10.99
N GLY A 220 25.88 -11.13 -11.63
CA GLY A 220 26.02 -11.72 -12.96
C GLY A 220 25.11 -11.09 -14.03
N PRO A 221 24.36 -11.91 -14.80
CA PRO A 221 23.58 -11.41 -15.92
C PRO A 221 22.42 -10.49 -15.54
N LEU A 222 21.98 -10.47 -14.27
CA LEU A 222 20.92 -9.57 -13.80
C LEU A 222 21.47 -8.14 -13.65
N ALA A 223 22.68 -7.98 -13.08
CA ALA A 223 23.32 -6.66 -12.97
C ALA A 223 23.64 -6.06 -14.34
N GLN A 224 24.14 -6.86 -15.29
CA GLN A 224 24.45 -6.41 -16.65
C GLN A 224 23.22 -5.94 -17.44
N ARG A 225 22.02 -6.35 -17.01
CA ARG A 225 20.75 -6.09 -17.69
C ARG A 225 19.73 -5.36 -16.81
N LEU A 226 20.23 -4.70 -15.76
CA LEU A 226 19.46 -3.86 -14.88
C LEU A 226 19.16 -2.51 -15.56
N GLU A 227 17.88 -2.21 -15.71
CA GLU A 227 17.36 -0.87 -16.00
C GLU A 227 16.91 -0.25 -14.67
N PHE A 228 17.80 0.49 -14.02
CA PHE A 228 17.48 1.15 -12.74
C PHE A 228 16.78 2.49 -12.96
N VAL A 229 15.67 2.69 -12.27
CA VAL A 229 14.90 3.93 -12.25
C VAL A 229 14.86 4.45 -10.81
N PRO A 230 15.49 5.59 -10.50
CA PRO A 230 15.35 6.23 -9.20
C PRO A 230 13.89 6.57 -8.93
N TRP A 231 13.37 6.15 -7.77
CA TRP A 231 11.96 6.32 -7.46
C TRP A 231 11.58 7.80 -7.32
N SER A 232 10.54 8.19 -8.06
CA SER A 232 9.69 9.35 -7.82
C SER A 232 8.26 8.96 -8.20
N GLU A 233 7.26 9.74 -7.78
CA GLU A 233 5.86 9.44 -8.13
C GLU A 233 5.65 9.40 -9.67
N ALA A 234 6.30 10.30 -10.40
CA ALA A 234 6.28 10.32 -11.87
C ALA A 234 7.07 9.15 -12.48
N ALA A 235 8.28 8.89 -11.97
CA ALA A 235 9.13 7.80 -12.49
C ALA A 235 8.55 6.41 -12.20
N GLU A 236 7.79 6.23 -11.12
CA GLU A 236 7.04 5.01 -10.83
C GLU A 236 6.02 4.70 -11.94
N ARG A 237 5.29 5.72 -12.40
CA ARG A 237 4.34 5.59 -13.51
C ARG A 237 5.07 5.21 -14.81
N GLU A 238 6.13 5.94 -15.14
CA GLU A 238 6.91 5.68 -16.36
C GLU A 238 7.56 4.29 -16.35
N ALA A 239 8.12 3.86 -15.22
CA ALA A 239 8.69 2.53 -15.06
C ALA A 239 7.62 1.45 -15.22
N THR A 240 6.46 1.60 -14.56
CA THR A 240 5.35 0.63 -14.67
C THR A 240 4.89 0.47 -16.12
N ALA A 241 4.80 1.55 -16.87
CA ALA A 241 4.42 1.52 -18.29
C ALA A 241 5.42 0.77 -19.18
N ARG A 242 6.67 0.57 -18.69
CA ARG A 242 7.74 -0.20 -19.36
C ARG A 242 7.76 -1.68 -18.97
N PHE A 243 6.92 -2.15 -18.05
CA PHE A 243 6.92 -3.58 -17.71
C PHE A 243 6.15 -4.42 -18.73
N ASP A 244 6.64 -5.61 -19.04
CA ASP A 244 5.88 -6.64 -19.75
C ASP A 244 5.32 -7.68 -18.78
N VAL A 245 6.07 -7.93 -17.70
CA VAL A 245 5.65 -8.76 -16.56
C VAL A 245 6.08 -8.04 -15.29
N ALA A 246 5.15 -7.74 -14.39
CA ALA A 246 5.49 -7.23 -13.07
C ALA A 246 5.70 -8.40 -12.10
N ILE A 247 6.73 -8.34 -11.26
CA ILE A 247 6.96 -9.28 -10.17
C ILE A 247 6.81 -8.59 -8.83
N SER A 248 6.19 -9.28 -7.88
CA SER A 248 6.01 -8.80 -6.52
C SER A 248 6.28 -9.95 -5.54
N PRO A 249 7.56 -10.25 -5.23
CA PRO A 249 7.91 -11.19 -4.17
C PRO A 249 7.62 -10.61 -2.79
N MET A 250 7.43 -11.51 -1.83
CA MET A 250 7.21 -11.20 -0.41
C MET A 250 7.55 -12.44 0.42
N ASP A 251 7.96 -12.25 1.67
CA ASP A 251 8.14 -13.39 2.58
C ASP A 251 6.81 -13.91 3.16
N GLY A 252 6.90 -15.07 3.81
CA GLY A 252 5.75 -15.70 4.48
C GLY A 252 5.40 -15.10 5.84
N ALA A 253 6.07 -14.03 6.28
CA ALA A 253 5.86 -13.50 7.62
C ALA A 253 4.46 -12.88 7.76
N VAL A 254 3.84 -13.04 8.94
CA VAL A 254 2.50 -12.48 9.25
C VAL A 254 2.45 -10.99 8.94
N TRP A 255 3.51 -10.25 9.28
CA TRP A 255 3.62 -8.82 8.99
C TRP A 255 3.41 -8.50 7.51
N SER A 256 4.11 -9.24 6.65
CA SER A 256 4.09 -9.04 5.20
C SER A 256 2.79 -9.54 4.60
N ARG A 257 2.36 -10.76 4.95
CA ARG A 257 1.13 -11.39 4.45
C ARG A 257 -0.14 -10.63 4.82
N ALA A 258 -0.15 -9.91 5.94
CA ALA A 258 -1.31 -9.12 6.32
C ALA A 258 -1.29 -7.69 5.73
N ARG A 259 -0.12 -7.15 5.35
CA ARG A 259 -0.02 -5.75 4.90
C ARG A 259 -1.02 -5.40 3.79
N GLY A 260 -1.72 -4.29 4.00
CA GLY A 260 -2.75 -3.75 3.12
C GLY A 260 -2.23 -3.45 1.72
N GLY A 261 -3.06 -3.78 0.71
CA GLY A 261 -2.86 -3.66 -0.74
C GLY A 261 -1.47 -3.26 -1.20
N ARG A 262 -0.79 -4.21 -1.78
CA ARG A 262 0.53 -4.07 -2.40
C ARG A 262 0.44 -3.06 -3.55
N VAL A 263 0.65 -1.78 -3.25
CA VAL A 263 0.40 -0.65 -4.18
C VAL A 263 1.12 -0.86 -5.51
N SER A 264 2.34 -1.41 -5.51
CA SER A 264 3.06 -1.74 -6.74
C SER A 264 2.32 -2.76 -7.63
N VAL A 265 1.66 -3.76 -7.03
CA VAL A 265 0.79 -4.71 -7.74
C VAL A 265 -0.41 -3.97 -8.30
N LEU A 266 -1.14 -3.22 -7.47
CA LEU A 266 -2.34 -2.49 -7.91
C LEU A 266 -2.03 -1.51 -9.06
N ARG A 267 -0.88 -0.82 -9.00
CA ARG A 267 -0.42 0.08 -10.08
C ARG A 267 -0.08 -0.67 -11.35
N SER A 268 0.58 -1.83 -11.25
CA SER A 268 0.89 -2.67 -12.41
C SER A 268 -0.41 -3.17 -13.07
N MET A 269 -1.36 -3.63 -12.25
CA MET A 269 -2.68 -4.02 -12.73
C MET A 269 -3.42 -2.86 -13.39
N ALA A 270 -3.35 -1.66 -12.82
CA ALA A 270 -3.96 -0.45 -13.38
C ALA A 270 -3.32 -0.05 -14.71
N ALA A 271 -2.04 -0.35 -14.92
CA ALA A 271 -1.36 -0.16 -16.20
C ALA A 271 -1.66 -1.27 -17.22
N GLY A 272 -2.44 -2.29 -16.85
CA GLY A 272 -2.72 -3.45 -17.69
C GLY A 272 -1.52 -4.39 -17.84
N VAL A 273 -0.58 -4.36 -16.88
CA VAL A 273 0.59 -5.25 -16.86
C VAL A 273 0.22 -6.51 -16.08
N PRO A 274 0.43 -7.72 -16.64
CA PRO A 274 0.22 -8.96 -15.91
C PRO A 274 1.23 -9.09 -14.76
N VAL A 275 0.77 -9.61 -13.62
CA VAL A 275 1.57 -9.64 -12.38
C VAL A 275 1.78 -11.07 -11.90
N VAL A 276 3.03 -11.41 -11.53
CA VAL A 276 3.33 -12.58 -10.69
C VAL A 276 3.62 -12.08 -9.28
N ALA A 277 2.87 -12.55 -8.29
CA ALA A 277 2.96 -12.06 -6.91
C ALA A 277 2.99 -13.21 -5.90
N ALA A 278 3.71 -13.01 -4.80
CA ALA A 278 3.48 -13.82 -3.60
C ALA A 278 2.05 -13.58 -3.06
N PRO A 279 1.35 -14.62 -2.57
CA PRO A 279 0.07 -14.48 -1.89
C PRO A 279 0.18 -13.62 -0.63
N GLY A 280 -0.95 -13.05 -0.21
CA GLY A 280 -1.08 -12.13 0.90
C GLY A 280 -1.56 -10.73 0.51
N GLY A 281 -1.82 -9.92 1.54
CA GLY A 281 -2.37 -8.58 1.43
C GLY A 281 -3.82 -8.54 0.93
N GLY A 282 -4.49 -9.70 0.87
CA GLY A 282 -5.84 -9.85 0.36
C GLY A 282 -5.94 -9.81 -1.16
N LEU A 283 -4.84 -10.00 -1.89
CA LEU A 283 -4.85 -10.03 -3.35
C LEU A 283 -5.65 -11.21 -3.88
N GLU A 284 -5.63 -12.34 -3.18
CA GLU A 284 -6.37 -13.56 -3.52
C GLU A 284 -7.88 -13.32 -3.43
N THR A 285 -8.33 -12.59 -2.40
CA THR A 285 -9.73 -12.17 -2.26
C THR A 285 -10.13 -11.14 -3.31
N LEU A 286 -9.25 -10.19 -3.60
CA LEU A 286 -9.51 -9.09 -4.54
C LEU A 286 -9.58 -9.58 -5.99
N CYS A 287 -8.55 -10.34 -6.40
CA CYS A 287 -8.32 -10.71 -7.79
C CYS A 287 -8.90 -12.10 -8.10
N GLY A 288 -8.95 -13.01 -7.13
CA GLY A 288 -9.01 -14.44 -7.43
C GLY A 288 -7.81 -14.80 -8.32
N THR A 289 -8.05 -15.47 -9.44
CA THR A 289 -7.02 -15.76 -10.46
C THR A 289 -6.96 -14.72 -11.58
N ARG A 290 -7.72 -13.62 -11.49
CA ARG A 290 -7.82 -12.62 -12.56
C ARG A 290 -6.63 -11.68 -12.54
N GLY A 291 -5.85 -11.71 -13.62
CA GLY A 291 -4.73 -10.79 -13.86
C GLY A 291 -3.51 -10.88 -12.93
N VAL A 292 -3.61 -11.62 -11.81
CA VAL A 292 -2.49 -11.95 -10.92
C VAL A 292 -2.28 -13.45 -10.91
N ARG A 293 -1.04 -13.85 -11.13
CA ARG A 293 -0.53 -15.21 -10.99
C ARG A 293 0.21 -15.32 -9.66
N PHE A 294 -0.15 -16.31 -8.84
CA PHE A 294 0.44 -16.47 -7.50
C PHE A 294 1.56 -17.49 -7.50
N ALA A 295 2.63 -17.17 -6.79
CA ALA A 295 3.75 -18.07 -6.56
C ALA A 295 4.34 -17.87 -5.16
N GLU A 296 4.52 -18.96 -4.42
CA GLU A 296 5.22 -18.99 -3.13
C GLU A 296 6.61 -19.60 -3.30
N GLU A 297 6.68 -20.74 -3.98
CA GLU A 297 7.89 -21.53 -4.10
C GLU A 297 8.74 -21.14 -5.33
N PRO A 298 10.07 -21.32 -5.27
CA PRO A 298 10.97 -20.92 -6.37
C PRO A 298 10.58 -21.49 -7.75
N GLU A 299 10.08 -22.72 -7.77
CA GLU A 299 9.67 -23.39 -9.00
C GLU A 299 8.35 -22.82 -9.55
N GLU A 300 7.40 -22.47 -8.68
CA GLU A 300 6.17 -21.77 -9.09
C GLU A 300 6.53 -20.41 -9.69
N TRP A 301 7.39 -19.63 -9.03
CA TRP A 301 7.85 -18.34 -9.56
C TRP A 301 8.46 -18.50 -10.95
N ARG A 302 9.29 -19.53 -11.15
CA ARG A 302 9.92 -19.82 -12.43
C ARG A 302 8.87 -20.11 -13.51
N GLN A 303 7.94 -21.02 -13.22
CA GLN A 303 6.88 -21.43 -14.15
C GLN A 303 5.98 -20.25 -14.53
N GLU A 304 5.53 -19.48 -13.55
CA GLU A 304 4.58 -18.38 -13.75
C GLU A 304 5.22 -17.21 -14.53
N ILE A 305 6.49 -16.89 -14.25
CA ILE A 305 7.23 -15.87 -15.01
C ILE A 305 7.49 -16.35 -16.43
N GLU A 306 7.96 -17.59 -16.63
CA GLU A 306 8.26 -18.13 -17.96
C GLU A 306 7.02 -18.22 -18.83
N ALA A 307 5.88 -18.69 -18.28
CA ALA A 307 4.61 -18.73 -18.98
C ALA A 307 4.21 -17.35 -19.54
N LEU A 308 4.36 -16.30 -18.74
CA LEU A 308 4.09 -14.94 -19.20
C LEU A 308 5.15 -14.45 -20.19
N LEU A 309 6.43 -14.78 -20.04
CA LEU A 309 7.46 -14.35 -20.99
C LEU A 309 7.33 -15.01 -22.37
N ASP A 310 6.86 -16.26 -22.40
CA ASP A 310 6.81 -17.07 -23.63
C ASP A 310 5.51 -16.89 -24.43
N ASP A 311 4.44 -16.40 -23.81
CA ASP A 311 3.14 -16.23 -24.47
C ASP A 311 2.64 -14.76 -24.45
N PRO A 312 2.76 -14.00 -25.56
CA PRO A 312 2.25 -12.63 -25.66
C PRO A 312 0.72 -12.52 -25.58
N VAL A 313 -0.02 -13.55 -26.00
CA VAL A 313 -1.48 -13.58 -25.92
C VAL A 313 -1.88 -13.69 -24.45
N LEU A 314 -1.28 -14.62 -23.71
CA LEU A 314 -1.48 -14.75 -22.27
C LEU A 314 -1.14 -13.46 -21.52
N ARG A 315 -0.04 -12.78 -21.85
CA ARG A 315 0.28 -11.47 -21.24
C ARG A 315 -0.82 -10.45 -21.45
N THR A 316 -1.33 -10.35 -22.67
CA THR A 316 -2.38 -9.39 -23.04
C THR A 316 -3.69 -9.71 -22.31
N GLU A 317 -4.08 -10.98 -22.28
CA GLU A 317 -5.29 -11.43 -21.58
C GLU A 317 -5.20 -11.15 -20.08
N ARG A 318 -4.10 -11.55 -19.43
CA ARG A 318 -3.91 -11.32 -17.99
C ARG A 318 -3.79 -9.83 -17.66
N GLY A 319 -3.15 -9.04 -18.51
CA GLY A 319 -3.11 -7.58 -18.38
C GLY A 319 -4.50 -6.94 -18.40
N ARG A 320 -5.37 -7.37 -19.33
CA ARG A 320 -6.77 -6.88 -19.41
C ARG A 320 -7.59 -7.28 -18.18
N GLU A 321 -7.48 -8.52 -17.73
CA GLU A 321 -8.16 -8.98 -16.51
C GLU A 321 -7.68 -8.21 -15.26
N ALA A 322 -6.37 -7.97 -15.16
CA ALA A 322 -5.78 -7.19 -14.07
C ALA A 322 -6.37 -5.79 -14.02
N ARG A 323 -6.45 -5.14 -15.18
CA ARG A 323 -7.04 -3.81 -15.31
C ARG A 323 -8.53 -3.80 -14.93
N ALA A 324 -9.28 -4.81 -15.36
CA ALA A 324 -10.71 -4.91 -15.04
C ALA A 324 -10.98 -5.01 -13.53
N VAL A 325 -10.11 -5.71 -12.76
CA VAL A 325 -10.21 -5.73 -11.29
C VAL A 325 -10.02 -4.33 -10.71
N VAL A 326 -9.02 -3.59 -11.17
CA VAL A 326 -8.78 -2.21 -10.71
C VAL A 326 -9.97 -1.31 -11.04
N ASP A 327 -10.47 -1.38 -12.28
CA ASP A 327 -11.63 -0.61 -12.77
C ASP A 327 -12.89 -0.85 -11.95
N ALA A 328 -13.09 -2.07 -11.45
CA ALA A 328 -14.26 -2.43 -10.67
C ALA A 328 -14.19 -2.03 -9.18
N SER A 329 -13.01 -1.87 -8.58
CA SER A 329 -12.93 -1.79 -7.11
C SER A 329 -11.82 -0.95 -6.48
N ILE A 330 -10.81 -0.48 -7.23
CA ILE A 330 -9.60 0.10 -6.61
C ILE A 330 -9.52 1.62 -6.73
N TRP A 331 -10.07 2.20 -7.79
CA TRP A 331 -10.00 3.64 -7.99
C TRP A 331 -10.64 4.44 -6.83
N ALA A 332 -10.07 5.60 -6.54
CA ALA A 332 -10.52 6.44 -5.43
C ALA A 332 -11.99 6.86 -5.60
N ASP A 333 -12.41 7.22 -6.80
CA ASP A 333 -13.82 7.51 -7.15
C ASP A 333 -14.75 6.31 -6.91
N VAL A 334 -14.27 5.09 -7.19
CA VAL A 334 -15.03 3.84 -6.98
C VAL A 334 -15.15 3.48 -5.50
N GLN A 335 -14.09 3.66 -4.72
CA GLN A 335 -14.10 3.36 -3.28
C GLN A 335 -14.73 4.48 -2.44
N TYR A 336 -14.77 5.71 -2.95
CA TYR A 336 -15.22 6.90 -2.21
C TYR A 336 -16.63 6.77 -1.61
N PRO A 337 -17.66 6.26 -2.31
CA PRO A 337 -18.99 6.12 -1.70
C PRO A 337 -19.00 5.28 -0.41
N ARG A 338 -18.19 4.21 -0.37
CA ARG A 338 -18.03 3.36 0.82
C ARG A 338 -17.29 4.11 1.93
N LEU A 339 -16.18 4.78 1.61
CA LEU A 339 -15.46 5.62 2.58
C LEU A 339 -16.38 6.69 3.17
N ARG A 340 -17.15 7.38 2.33
CA ARG A 340 -18.09 8.43 2.72
C ARG A 340 -19.14 7.92 3.70
N ALA A 341 -19.74 6.76 3.42
CA ALA A 341 -20.73 6.14 4.30
C ALA A 341 -20.14 5.74 5.67
N ILE A 342 -18.87 5.31 5.70
CA ILE A 342 -18.16 4.99 6.95
C ILE A 342 -17.95 6.26 7.79
N LEU A 343 -17.48 7.33 7.14
CA LEU A 343 -17.18 8.60 7.80
C LEU A 343 -18.46 9.27 8.31
N PHE A 344 -19.52 9.27 7.50
CA PHE A 344 -20.77 9.97 7.75
C PHE A 344 -21.97 9.05 7.49
N PRO A 345 -22.34 8.18 8.45
CA PRO A 345 -23.40 7.19 8.26
C PRO A 345 -24.80 7.81 8.14
N GLU A 346 -24.99 9.04 8.62
CA GLU A 346 -26.26 9.78 8.54
C GLU A 346 -26.34 10.68 7.29
N TRP A 347 -25.49 10.44 6.28
CA TRP A 347 -25.49 11.25 5.06
C TRP A 347 -26.73 11.02 4.21
#